data_AF-A0AAU4SBM3-F1
#
_entry.id   AF-A0AAU4SBM3-F1
#
_cell.length_a   1.000
_cell.length_b   1.000
_cell.length_c   1.000
_cell.angle_alpha   90.00
_cell.angle_beta   90.00
_cell.angle_gamma   90.00
#
_symmetry.space_group_name_H-M   'P 1'
#
loop_
_entity.id
_entity.type
_entity.pdbx_description
1 polymer ?
#
loop_
_entity_poly.entity_id
_entity_poly.type
_entity_poly.pdbx_seq_one_letter_code
_entity_poly.pdbx_strand_id
1 'polypeptide(L)' 'MSEHQGQDPLDRLRRAGIPVDHMVDPQREVLASLTDEEIELLIALRQRLDEATPDVMAHSEWAGGVVW' A
#
# COMPACT_ATOMS: atom_id res chain seq x y z
N MET A 1 -19.07 3.22 -21.40
CA MET A 1 -18.68 3.18 -19.97
C MET A 1 -17.25 2.69 -19.96
N SER A 2 -16.34 3.53 -19.49
CA SER A 2 -14.94 3.59 -19.91
C SER A 2 -14.15 2.32 -19.65
N GLU A 3 -13.50 1.85 -20.72
CA GLU A 3 -12.52 0.79 -20.75
C GLU A 3 -11.20 1.29 -20.13
N HIS A 4 -11.05 1.20 -18.81
CA HIS A 4 -9.74 1.36 -18.14
C HIS A 4 -8.89 0.10 -18.36
N GLN A 5 -8.50 -0.19 -19.61
CA GLN A 5 -7.52 -1.25 -19.93
C GLN A 5 -6.07 -0.86 -19.60
N GLY A 6 -5.86 0.00 -18.60
CA GLY A 6 -4.58 0.21 -17.91
C GLY A 6 -4.72 -0.34 -16.50
N GLN A 7 -3.76 -1.13 -16.05
CA GLN A 7 -3.79 -1.95 -14.82
C GLN A 7 -4.56 -1.34 -13.63
N ASP A 8 -5.46 -2.12 -13.03
CA ASP A 8 -6.18 -1.81 -11.80
C ASP A 8 -5.22 -1.28 -10.70
N PRO A 9 -5.43 -0.06 -10.17
CA PRO A 9 -4.68 0.50 -9.05
C PRO A 9 -4.45 -0.46 -7.90
N LEU A 10 -5.48 -1.20 -7.51
CA LEU A 10 -5.41 -2.14 -6.39
C LEU A 10 -4.51 -3.33 -6.71
N ASP A 11 -4.47 -3.76 -7.98
CA ASP A 11 -3.56 -4.82 -8.42
C ASP A 11 -2.09 -4.36 -8.39
N ARG A 12 -1.81 -3.12 -8.78
CA ARG A 12 -0.44 -2.55 -8.70
C ARG A 12 0.03 -2.46 -7.25
N LEU A 13 -0.82 -1.96 -6.36
CA LEU A 13 -0.52 -1.88 -4.93
C LEU A 13 -0.34 -3.28 -4.32
N ARG A 14 -1.19 -4.25 -4.68
CA ARG A 14 -1.05 -5.65 -4.24
C ARG A 14 0.28 -6.26 -4.68
N ARG A 15 0.69 -6.06 -5.94
CA ARG A 15 1.98 -6.54 -6.46
C ARG A 15 3.19 -5.86 -5.81
N ALA A 16 3.04 -4.63 -5.35
CA ALA A 16 4.03 -3.94 -4.53
C ALA A 16 4.01 -4.40 -3.04
N GLY A 17 3.20 -5.40 -2.72
CA GLY A 17 3.09 -6.01 -1.40
C GLY A 17 2.21 -5.23 -0.42
N ILE A 18 1.46 -4.22 -0.86
CA ILE A 18 0.54 -3.46 0.01
C ILE A 18 -0.70 -4.34 0.25
N PRO A 19 -1.11 -4.58 1.51
CA PRO A 19 -2.16 -5.55 1.85
C PRO A 19 -3.56 -4.96 1.63
N VAL A 20 -3.88 -4.62 0.38
CA VAL A 20 -5.18 -4.05 -0.03
C VAL A 20 -6.37 -4.94 0.37
N ASP A 21 -6.16 -6.25 0.43
CA ASP A 21 -7.20 -7.23 0.80
C ASP A 21 -7.57 -7.21 2.29
N HIS A 22 -6.71 -6.62 3.13
CA HIS A 22 -6.94 -6.50 4.57
C HIS A 22 -7.59 -5.15 4.95
N MET A 23 -7.74 -4.26 3.98
CA MET A 23 -8.30 -2.93 4.17
C MET A 23 -9.82 -2.97 4.13
N VAL A 24 -10.47 -2.06 4.85
CA VAL A 24 -11.92 -1.87 4.77
C VAL A 24 -12.33 -1.26 3.42
N ASP A 25 -13.57 -1.47 2.98
CA ASP A 25 -14.03 -1.03 1.66
C ASP A 25 -13.83 0.47 1.40
N PRO A 26 -14.06 1.40 2.37
CA PRO A 26 -13.78 2.82 2.15
C PRO A 26 -12.31 3.13 1.89
N GLN A 27 -11.38 2.38 2.47
CA GLN A 27 -9.94 2.55 2.23
C GLN A 27 -9.56 2.04 0.84
N ARG A 28 -10.14 0.91 0.41
CA ARG A 28 -9.93 0.38 -0.94
C ARG A 28 -10.47 1.32 -2.01
N GLU A 29 -11.59 1.99 -1.75
CA GLU A 29 -12.16 2.98 -2.67
C GLU A 29 -11.24 4.20 -2.85
N VAL A 30 -10.65 4.71 -1.76
CA VAL A 30 -9.64 5.77 -1.84
C VAL A 30 -8.45 5.32 -2.68
N LEU A 31 -7.91 4.13 -2.44
CA LEU A 31 -6.78 3.60 -3.21
C LEU A 31 -7.12 3.33 -4.68
N ALA A 32 -8.35 2.91 -4.98
CA ALA A 32 -8.83 2.71 -6.34
C ALA A 32 -9.05 4.03 -7.10
N SER A 33 -9.22 5.15 -6.38
CA SER A 33 -9.37 6.48 -6.96
C SER A 33 -8.04 7.19 -7.25
N LEU A 34 -6.92 6.62 -6.80
CA LEU A 34 -5.60 7.22 -6.97
C LEU A 34 -5.15 7.21 -8.43
N THR A 35 -4.42 8.25 -8.79
CA THR A 35 -3.73 8.37 -10.08
C THR A 35 -2.51 7.46 -10.15
N ASP A 36 -2.04 7.18 -11.36
CA ASP A 36 -0.84 6.38 -11.59
C ASP A 36 0.40 6.95 -10.87
N GLU A 37 0.53 8.28 -10.80
CA GLU A 37 1.65 8.96 -10.14
C GLU A 37 1.60 8.82 -8.62
N GLU A 38 0.41 8.89 -8.03
CA GLU A 38 0.20 8.66 -6.60
C GLU A 38 0.50 7.20 -6.21
N ILE A 39 0.13 6.25 -7.07
CA ILE A 39 0.45 4.83 -6.88
C ILE A 39 1.96 4.61 -6.94
N GLU A 40 2.65 5.14 -7.95
CA GLU A 40 4.10 5.05 -8.05
C GLU A 40 4.79 5.68 -6.84
N LEU A 41 4.29 6.82 -6.35
CA LEU A 41 4.80 7.45 -5.13
C LEU A 41 4.62 6.55 -3.90
N LEU A 42 3.45 5.93 -3.72
CA LEU A 42 3.21 5.00 -2.61
C LEU A 42 4.14 3.78 -2.66
N ILE A 43 4.37 3.24 -3.85
CA ILE A 43 5.29 2.12 -4.07
C ILE A 43 6.73 2.54 -3.75
N ALA A 44 7.16 3.72 -4.22
CA ALA A 44 8.49 4.25 -3.94
C ALA A 44 8.71 4.51 -2.44
N LEU A 45 7.70 5.04 -1.74
CA LEU A 45 7.76 5.24 -0.29
C LEU A 45 7.88 3.91 0.45
N ARG A 46 7.08 2.90 0.07
CA ARG A 46 7.15 1.54 0.60
C ARG A 46 8.57 0.96 0.46
N GLN A 47 9.16 1.02 -0.73
CA GLN A 47 10.52 0.52 -0.97
C GLN A 47 11.55 1.25 -0.12
N ARG A 48 11.45 2.59 0.00
CA ARG A 48 12.34 3.38 0.85
C ARG A 48 12.19 3.05 2.33
N LEU A 49 10.99 2.73 2.80
CA LEU A 49 10.77 2.28 4.18
C LEU A 49 11.37 0.89 4.40
N ASP A 50 11.22 -0.01 3.43
CA ASP A 50 11.83 -1.35 3.47
C ASP A 50 13.38 -1.23 3.49
N GLU A 51 13.96 -0.36 2.66
CA GLU A 51 15.40 -0.05 2.63
C GLU A 51 15.91 0.66 3.90
N ALA A 52 15.08 1.54 4.48
CA ALA A 52 15.38 2.25 5.73
C ALA A 52 15.17 1.39 6.98
N THR A 53 14.73 0.14 6.82
CA THR A 53 14.68 -0.86 7.89
C THR A 53 15.81 -1.91 7.73
N PRO A 54 17.10 -1.52 7.65
CA PRO A 54 18.18 -2.49 7.75
C PRO A 54 18.36 -2.84 9.24
N ASP A 55 18.14 -4.12 9.57
CA ASP A 55 18.55 -4.77 10.83
C ASP A 55 17.85 -4.37 12.15
N VAL A 56 16.52 -4.33 12.21
CA VAL A 56 15.80 -4.48 13.49
C VAL A 56 14.71 -5.55 13.40
N MET A 57 15.13 -6.79 13.18
CA MET A 57 14.39 -7.98 13.65
C MET A 57 15.03 -8.47 14.95
N ALA A 58 14.95 -7.64 15.99
CA ALA A 58 15.11 -8.09 17.36
C ALA A 58 13.99 -7.46 18.20
N HIS A 59 12.96 -8.27 18.39
CA HIS A 59 11.83 -8.10 19.31
C HIS A 59 10.61 -7.32 18.81
N SER A 60 9.68 -8.11 18.25
CA SER A 60 8.27 -8.18 18.65
C SER A 60 7.70 -6.99 19.43
N GLU A 61 6.79 -6.25 18.80
CA GLU A 61 5.41 -6.05 19.26
C GLU A 61 4.66 -5.18 18.24
N TRP A 62 4.30 -5.73 17.07
CA TRP A 62 3.15 -5.22 16.33
C TRP A 62 1.89 -5.75 17.00
N ALA A 63 1.63 -5.27 18.23
CA ALA A 63 0.28 -5.28 18.78
C ALA A 63 -0.46 -4.14 18.08
N GLY A 64 -1.50 -4.49 17.32
CA GLY A 64 -2.38 -3.52 16.71
C GLY A 64 -2.92 -2.54 17.73
N GLY A 65 -2.85 -1.25 17.41
CA GLY A 65 -3.46 -0.21 18.22
C GLY A 65 -2.71 1.10 18.07
N VAL A 66 -3.24 1.98 17.21
CA VAL A 66 -3.03 3.41 17.40
C VAL A 66 -3.44 3.73 18.84
N VAL A 67 -2.51 4.30 19.62
CA VAL A 67 -2.86 5.08 20.81
C VAL A 67 -2.20 6.45 20.62
N TRP A 68 -3.08 7.44 20.66
CA TRP A 68 -2.98 8.89 20.54
C TRP A 68 -1.64 9.55 20.87
#